data_AF-A0A7V4QFH7-F1
#
_entry.id   AF-A0A7V4QFH7-F1
#
_cell.length_a   1.000
_cell.length_b   1.000
_cell.length_c   1.000
_cell.angle_alpha   90.00
_cell.angle_beta   90.00
_cell.angle_gamma   90.00
#
_symmetry.space_group_name_H-M   'P 1'
#
loop_
_entity.id
_entity.type
_entity.pdbx_description
1 polymer ?
#
loop_
_entity_poly.entity_id
_entity_poly.type
_entity_poly.pdbx_seq_one_letter_code
_entity_poly.pdbx_strand_id
1 'polypeptide(L)'
;MKYIGVLVLLSLVLFGCTTTQKGAGVGAAIGAGAGAIIGHQSGKTAEGAAIGAAVGGLGGALIGDAMAVKFCPVCGAEYPADVKYCPKDGAELKYKQ
;
A
#
# COMPACT_ATOMS: atom_id res chain seq x y z
N MET A 1 -22.94 16.71 -8.67
CA MET A 1 -22.04 17.65 -7.96
C MET A 1 -21.34 17.05 -6.73
N LYS A 2 -22.05 16.37 -5.80
CA LYS A 2 -21.47 15.86 -4.54
C LYS A 2 -20.42 14.75 -4.71
N TYR A 3 -20.57 13.89 -5.72
CA TYR A 3 -19.62 12.81 -6.03
C TYR A 3 -18.36 13.28 -6.77
N ILE A 4 -18.42 14.41 -7.48
CA ILE A 4 -17.28 14.98 -8.21
C ILE A 4 -16.21 15.44 -7.21
N GLY A 5 -16.61 16.09 -6.12
CA GLY A 5 -15.68 16.46 -5.04
C GLY A 5 -15.02 15.25 -4.37
N VAL A 6 -15.77 14.16 -4.15
CA VAL A 6 -15.24 12.91 -3.60
C VAL A 6 -14.27 12.23 -4.57
N LEU A 7 -14.57 12.22 -5.87
CA LEU A 7 -13.69 11.66 -6.90
C LEU A 7 -12.38 12.45 -7.06
N VAL A 8 -12.42 13.79 -6.93
CA VAL A 8 -11.23 14.64 -6.97
C VAL A 8 -10.36 14.46 -5.72
N LEU A 9 -10.98 14.37 -4.54
CA LEU A 9 -10.26 14.04 -3.30
C LEU A 9 -9.64 12.65 -3.34
N LEU A 10 -10.37 11.66 -3.84
CA LEU A 10 -9.89 10.28 -3.97
C LEU A 10 -8.72 10.19 -4.96
N SER A 11 -8.78 10.91 -6.08
CA SER A 11 -7.67 10.95 -7.04
C SER A 11 -6.44 11.66 -6.46
N LEU A 12 -6.59 12.78 -5.73
CA LEU A 12 -5.46 13.42 -5.03
C LEU A 12 -4.78 12.47 -4.03
N VAL A 13 -5.57 11.71 -3.26
CA VAL A 13 -5.03 10.74 -2.30
C VAL A 13 -4.32 9.59 -3.01
N LEU A 14 -4.80 9.16 -4.18
CA LEU A 14 -4.19 8.09 -4.97
C LEU A 14 -2.88 8.51 -5.65
N PHE A 15 -2.73 9.79 -6.03
CA PHE A 15 -1.49 10.32 -6.63
C PHE A 15 -0.46 10.80 -5.60
N GLY A 16 -0.88 11.07 -4.35
CA GLY A 16 0.00 11.51 -3.27
C GLY A 16 0.37 10.45 -2.22
N CYS A 17 -0.26 9.27 -2.23
CA CYS A 17 0.06 8.19 -1.30
C CYS A 17 1.23 7.34 -1.81
N THR A 18 2.18 7.07 -0.91
CA THR A 18 3.25 6.10 -1.16
C THR A 18 2.68 4.70 -1.37
N THR A 19 3.46 3.78 -1.97
CA THR A 19 3.08 2.36 -2.12
C THR A 19 2.69 1.73 -0.78
N THR A 20 3.39 2.11 0.29
CA THR A 20 3.10 1.75 1.68
C THR A 20 1.74 2.24 2.15
N GLN A 21 1.38 3.51 1.97
CA GLN A 21 0.06 4.03 2.36
C GLN A 21 -1.07 3.40 1.55
N LYS A 22 -0.83 3.17 0.25
CA LYS A 22 -1.79 2.50 -0.62
C LYS A 22 -2.02 1.05 -0.18
N GLY A 23 -0.95 0.32 0.09
CA GLY A 23 -1.01 -1.03 0.63
C GLY A 23 -1.72 -1.07 1.98
N ALA A 24 -1.41 -0.14 2.89
CA ALA A 24 -2.04 -0.02 4.19
C ALA A 24 -3.55 0.28 4.08
N GLY A 25 -3.94 1.24 3.24
CA GLY A 25 -5.34 1.61 3.06
C GLY A 25 -6.16 0.48 2.44
N VAL A 26 -5.65 -0.14 1.38
CA VAL A 26 -6.32 -1.27 0.71
C VAL A 26 -6.38 -2.49 1.63
N GLY A 27 -5.28 -2.83 2.29
CA GLY A 27 -5.21 -3.94 3.24
C GLY A 27 -6.14 -3.72 4.43
N ALA A 28 -6.20 -2.50 4.98
CA ALA A 28 -7.13 -2.16 6.05
C ALA A 28 -8.59 -2.25 5.60
N ALA A 29 -8.93 -1.76 4.40
CA ALA A 29 -10.30 -1.82 3.89
C ALA A 29 -10.76 -3.26 3.65
N ILE A 30 -9.92 -4.09 3.02
CA ILE A 30 -10.21 -5.52 2.78
C ILE A 30 -10.29 -6.26 4.11
N GLY A 31 -9.32 -6.05 5.00
CA GLY A 31 -9.28 -6.66 6.31
C GLY A 31 -10.47 -6.27 7.18
N ALA A 32 -10.88 -5.00 7.16
CA ALA A 32 -12.07 -4.53 7.86
C ALA A 32 -13.35 -5.20 7.34
N GLY A 33 -13.50 -5.30 6.02
CA GLY A 33 -14.65 -5.96 5.40
C GLY A 33 -14.73 -7.44 5.76
N ALA A 34 -13.63 -8.17 5.59
CA ALA A 34 -13.57 -9.59 5.96
C ALA A 34 -13.78 -9.80 7.46
N GLY A 35 -13.12 -9.01 8.29
CA GLY A 35 -13.25 -9.04 9.74
C GLY A 35 -14.65 -8.68 10.24
N ALA A 36 -15.34 -7.74 9.58
CA ALA A 36 -16.73 -7.41 9.87
C ALA A 36 -17.66 -8.59 9.58
N ILE A 37 -17.50 -9.25 8.43
CA ILE A 37 -18.31 -10.41 8.05
C ILE A 37 -18.14 -11.56 9.05
N ILE A 38 -16.89 -11.89 9.39
CA ILE A 38 -16.57 -12.96 10.34
C ILE A 38 -17.04 -12.58 11.75
N GLY A 39 -16.78 -11.35 12.19
CA GLY A 39 -17.20 -10.83 13.48
C GLY A 39 -18.73 -10.80 13.62
N HIS A 40 -19.46 -10.53 12.54
CA HIS A 40 -20.92 -10.54 12.52
C HIS A 40 -21.49 -11.92 12.88
N GLN A 41 -20.85 -13.01 12.46
CA GLN A 41 -21.31 -14.36 12.81
C GLN A 41 -21.28 -14.63 14.32
N SER A 42 -20.41 -13.92 15.05
CA SER A 42 -20.27 -14.03 16.51
C SER A 42 -20.90 -12.84 17.26
N GLY A 43 -21.65 -11.96 16.58
CA GLY A 43 -22.22 -10.74 17.18
C GLY A 43 -21.21 -9.63 17.51
N LYS A 44 -19.95 -9.75 17.05
CA LYS A 44 -18.85 -8.80 17.29
C LYS A 44 -18.34 -8.17 15.99
N THR A 45 -19.25 -7.64 15.17
CA THR A 45 -18.93 -7.04 13.86
C THR A 45 -17.87 -5.93 13.98
N ALA A 46 -18.04 -5.00 14.93
CA ALA A 46 -17.12 -3.87 15.10
C ALA A 46 -15.72 -4.32 15.53
N GLU A 47 -15.64 -5.32 16.41
CA GLU A 47 -14.37 -5.84 16.91
C GLU A 47 -13.64 -6.63 15.81
N GLY A 48 -14.36 -7.48 15.07
CA GLY A 48 -13.82 -8.19 13.92
C GLY A 48 -13.34 -7.22 12.83
N ALA A 49 -14.12 -6.17 12.55
CA ALA A 49 -13.73 -5.13 11.59
C ALA A 49 -12.47 -4.37 12.05
N ALA A 50 -12.39 -4.00 13.33
CA ALA A 50 -11.24 -3.28 13.87
C ALA A 50 -9.96 -4.12 13.84
N ILE A 51 -10.05 -5.39 14.24
CA ILE A 51 -8.91 -6.32 14.21
C ILE A 51 -8.48 -6.56 12.75
N GLY A 52 -9.43 -6.82 11.86
CA GLY A 52 -9.17 -7.02 10.45
C GLY A 52 -8.56 -5.78 9.79
N ALA A 53 -9.04 -4.58 10.12
CA ALA A 53 -8.49 -3.32 9.66
C ALA A 53 -7.05 -3.10 10.14
N ALA A 54 -6.78 -3.39 11.41
CA ALA A 54 -5.45 -3.24 11.99
C ALA A 54 -4.45 -4.22 11.36
N VAL A 55 -4.79 -5.51 11.31
CA VAL A 55 -3.92 -6.55 10.75
C VAL A 55 -3.74 -6.36 9.24
N GLY A 56 -4.83 -6.11 8.51
CA GLY A 56 -4.79 -5.86 7.08
C GLY A 56 -4.05 -4.57 6.73
N GLY A 57 -4.21 -3.51 7.54
CA GLY A 57 -3.52 -2.24 7.35
C GLY A 57 -2.02 -2.33 7.60
N LEU A 58 -1.62 -2.98 8.70
CA LEU A 58 -0.21 -3.18 9.00
C LEU A 58 0.45 -4.12 7.98
N GLY A 59 -0.19 -5.24 7.65
CA GLY A 59 0.31 -6.19 6.64
C GLY A 59 0.41 -5.54 5.26
N GLY A 60 -0.60 -4.79 4.85
CA GLY A 60 -0.61 -4.06 3.60
C GLY A 60 0.45 -2.95 3.54
N ALA A 61 0.74 -2.28 4.66
CA ALA A 61 1.83 -1.30 4.73
C ALA A 61 3.19 -1.97 4.48
N LEU A 62 3.47 -3.07 5.19
CA LEU A 62 4.74 -3.79 5.07
C LEU A 62 4.95 -4.35 3.67
N ILE A 63 3.90 -4.89 3.05
CA ILE A 63 3.97 -5.41 1.68
C ILE A 63 4.17 -4.25 0.69
N GLY A 64 3.49 -3.11 0.89
CA GLY A 64 3.66 -1.93 0.05
C GLY A 64 5.08 -1.35 0.08
N ASP A 65 5.76 -1.45 1.23
CA ASP A 65 7.17 -1.08 1.38
C ASP A 65 8.10 -2.09 0.68
N ALA A 66 7.85 -3.38 0.84
CA ALA A 66 8.62 -4.44 0.19
C ALA A 66 8.49 -4.45 -1.34
N MET A 67 7.37 -3.97 -1.87
CA MET A 67 7.10 -3.84 -3.31
C MET A 67 7.70 -2.57 -3.93
N ALA A 68 8.35 -1.71 -3.15
CA ALA A 68 8.97 -0.49 -3.67
C ALA A 68 10.10 -0.84 -4.64
N VAL A 69 10.04 -0.32 -5.86
CA VAL A 69 11.09 -0.53 -6.86
C VAL A 69 12.19 0.51 -6.70
N LYS A 70 13.43 0.09 -6.98
CA LYS A 70 14.56 1.02 -7.07
C LYS A 70 14.86 1.30 -8.53
N PHE A 71 15.20 2.55 -8.81
CA PHE A 71 15.54 3.07 -10.12
C PHE A 71 17.04 3.36 -10.17
N CYS A 72 17.67 3.02 -11.30
CA CYS A 72 19.04 3.45 -11.57
C CYS A 72 19.06 4.88 -12.15
N PRO A 73 19.70 5.87 -11.50
CA PRO A 73 19.76 7.24 -12.00
C PRO A 73 20.61 7.42 -13.27
N VAL A 74 21.41 6.43 -13.65
CA VAL A 74 22.32 6.51 -14.80
C VAL A 74 21.71 5.89 -16.05
N CYS A 75 21.21 4.66 -15.97
CA CYS A 75 20.68 3.92 -17.13
C CYS A 75 19.15 3.86 -17.20
N GLY A 76 18.45 4.29 -16.16
CA GLY A 76 17.00 4.37 -16.13
C GLY A 76 16.26 3.03 -15.93
N ALA A 77 16.98 1.94 -15.74
CA ALA A 77 16.37 0.64 -15.50
C ALA A 77 15.78 0.54 -14.08
N GLU A 78 14.62 -0.12 -13.98
CA GLU A 78 13.95 -0.43 -12.73
C GLU A 78 14.36 -1.81 -12.25
N TYR A 79 14.65 -1.92 -10.96
CA TYR A 79 15.13 -3.12 -10.31
C TYR A 79 14.34 -3.38 -9.03
N PRO A 80 14.19 -4.66 -8.65
CA PRO A 80 13.52 -5.00 -7.40
C PRO A 80 14.38 -4.58 -6.18
N ALA A 81 13.75 -4.40 -5.02
CA ALA A 81 14.41 -3.82 -3.84
C ALA A 81 15.55 -4.66 -3.25
N ASP A 82 15.68 -5.93 -3.63
CA ASP A 82 16.73 -6.84 -3.18
C ASP A 82 18.12 -6.46 -3.71
N VAL A 83 18.21 -5.81 -4.88
CA VAL A 83 19.50 -5.34 -5.41
C VAL A 83 19.83 -3.93 -4.92
N LYS A 84 21.08 -3.72 -4.49
CA LYS A 84 21.60 -2.42 -4.02
C LYS A 84 22.33 -1.62 -5.12
N TYR A 85 22.98 -2.33 -6.03
CA TYR A 85 23.80 -1.75 -7.10
C TYR A 85 23.27 -2.19 -8.45
N CYS A 86 23.36 -1.31 -9.43
CA CYS A 86 22.98 -1.64 -10.79
C CYS A 86 23.98 -2.63 -11.41
N PRO A 87 23.55 -3.78 -11.95
CA PRO A 87 24.44 -4.75 -12.58
C PRO A 87 25.04 -4.27 -13.91
N LYS A 88 24.52 -3.20 -14.52
CA LYS A 88 25.06 -2.65 -15.78
C LYS A 88 26.19 -1.64 -15.57
N ASP A 89 26.05 -0.78 -14.56
CA ASP A 89 26.87 0.42 -14.40
C ASP A 89 27.39 0.63 -12.96
N GLY A 90 27.04 -0.24 -12.01
CA GLY A 90 27.56 -0.21 -10.64
C GLY A 90 27.03 0.94 -9.77
N ALA A 91 26.17 1.81 -10.31
CA ALA A 91 25.55 2.89 -9.56
C ALA A 91 24.63 2.36 -8.44
N GLU A 92 24.56 3.09 -7.32
CA GLU A 92 23.65 2.78 -6.23
C GLU A 92 22.20 3.08 -6.65
N LEU A 93 21.33 2.08 -6.52
CA LEU A 93 19.93 2.19 -6.90
C LEU A 93 19.17 3.02 -5.87
N LYS A 94 18.35 3.98 -6.34
CA LYS A 94 17.55 4.87 -5.49
C LYS A 94 16.10 4.43 -5.50
N TYR A 95 15.40 4.57 -4.37
CA TYR A 95 13.96 4.28 -4.33
C TYR A 95 13.21 5.27 -5.22
N LYS A 96 12.30 4.74 -6.05
CA LYS A 96 11.36 5.55 -6.81
C LYS A 96 10.21 5.92 -5.86
N GLN A 97 10.28 7.11 -5.27
CA GLN A 97 9.23 7.67 -4.41
C GLN A 97 8.08 8.19 -5.27
#